data_AF-A0A699I5B8-F1
#
_entry.id   AF-A0A699I5B8-F1
#
_cell.length_a   1.000
_cell.length_b   1.000
_cell.length_c   1.000
_cell.angle_alpha   90.00
_cell.angle_beta   90.00
_cell.angle_gamma   90.00
#
_symmetry.space_group_name_H-M   'P 1'
#
loop_
_entity.id
_entity.type
_entity.pdbx_description
1 polymer ?
#
loop_
_entity_poly.entity_id
_entity_poly.type
_entity_poly.pdbx_seq_one_letter_code
_entity_poly.pdbx_strand_id
1 'polypeptide(L)'
;MLRACAIDFGKGWEKHLTLVEFSYNNNYHASIKAAPFEALYGRKCRSPACWAEVGDTQLTGREIIHETTKKIVQIRQHLQAVRDRQRSYANVRRKPLEFQDGDRVLKISPRKGLVAYKLELLEELSNVYNTFHISNLKKCLSDEYLIIPMKELKLDDKLNFVEEPVEIMDREIKQL
;
A
#
# COMPACT_ATOMS: atom_id res chain seq x y z
N MET A 1 11.00 -1.20 7.75
CA MET A 1 11.76 -0.42 8.76
C MET A 1 12.36 -1.35 9.81
N LEU A 2 11.55 -1.99 10.67
CA LEU A 2 12.04 -2.88 11.73
C LEU A 2 13.01 -3.98 11.25
N ARG A 3 12.70 -4.64 10.12
CA ARG A 3 13.60 -5.65 9.53
C ARG A 3 14.98 -5.10 9.16
N ALA A 4 15.06 -3.87 8.63
CA ALA A 4 16.34 -3.24 8.29
C ALA A 4 17.11 -2.85 9.56
N CYS A 5 16.42 -2.33 10.58
CA CYS A 5 17.03 -2.01 11.87
C CYS A 5 17.54 -3.29 12.59
N ALA A 6 16.83 -4.41 12.46
CA ALA A 6 17.25 -5.69 13.04
C ALA A 6 18.51 -6.26 12.36
N ILE A 7 18.68 -6.02 11.05
CA ILE A 7 19.89 -6.43 10.31
C ILE A 7 21.09 -5.59 10.75
N ASP A 8 20.93 -4.26 10.79
CA ASP A 8 22.04 -3.34 11.06
C ASP A 8 22.46 -3.32 12.53
N PHE A 9 21.51 -3.47 13.45
CA PHE A 9 21.79 -3.51 14.89
C PHE A 9 22.07 -4.93 15.41
N GLY A 10 21.85 -5.96 14.60
CA GLY A 10 22.16 -7.35 14.91
C GLY A 10 21.53 -7.86 16.21
N LYS A 11 22.30 -8.64 16.97
CA LYS A 11 21.91 -9.15 18.30
C LYS A 11 21.99 -7.99 19.31
N GLY A 12 20.87 -7.32 19.57
CA GLY A 12 20.84 -6.05 20.30
C GLY A 12 19.81 -5.04 19.76
N TRP A 13 19.13 -5.35 18.65
CA TRP A 13 18.11 -4.48 18.06
C TRP A 13 16.97 -4.13 19.03
N GLU A 14 16.68 -5.00 19.98
CA GLU A 14 15.68 -4.79 21.02
C GLU A 14 16.01 -3.58 21.91
N LYS A 15 17.31 -3.33 22.17
CA LYS A 15 17.80 -2.15 22.90
C LYS A 15 17.59 -0.84 22.12
N HIS A 16 17.27 -0.94 20.83
CA HIS A 16 17.03 0.20 19.95
C HIS A 16 15.56 0.35 19.55
N LEU A 17 14.67 -0.52 20.06
CA LEU A 17 13.24 -0.46 19.73
C LEU A 17 12.63 0.90 20.08
N THR A 18 12.99 1.46 21.23
CA THR A 18 12.55 2.79 21.67
C THR A 18 12.98 3.89 20.68
N LEU A 19 14.19 3.80 20.12
CA LEU A 19 14.67 4.76 19.13
C LEU A 19 13.97 4.59 17.78
N VAL A 20 13.64 3.35 17.42
CA VAL A 20 12.89 3.04 16.19
C VAL A 20 11.47 3.58 16.28
N GLU A 21 10.78 3.34 17.39
CA GLU A 21 9.45 3.87 17.66
C GLU A 21 9.45 5.39 17.70
N PHE A 22 10.40 5.98 18.44
CA PHE A 22 10.59 7.43 18.49
C PHE A 22 10.77 8.02 17.08
N SER A 23 11.62 7.40 16.27
CA SER A 23 11.85 7.84 14.89
C SER A 23 10.59 7.71 14.04
N TYR A 24 9.84 6.63 14.15
CA TYR A 24 8.60 6.45 13.41
C TYR A 24 7.56 7.52 13.76
N ASN A 25 7.31 7.73 15.06
CA ASN A 25 6.27 8.64 15.56
C ASN A 25 6.58 10.12 15.33
N ASN A 26 7.86 10.48 15.18
CA ASN A 26 8.30 11.86 14.97
C ASN A 26 8.69 12.20 13.52
N ASN A 27 8.60 11.26 12.60
CA ASN A 27 8.82 11.54 11.18
C ASN A 27 7.54 11.98 10.48
N TYR A 28 7.71 12.80 9.45
CA TYR A 28 6.62 13.22 8.59
C TYR A 28 6.01 12.03 7.84
N HIS A 29 4.68 11.97 7.85
CA HIS A 29 3.87 11.00 7.11
C HIS A 29 2.98 11.74 6.10
N ALA A 30 3.20 11.48 4.81
CA ALA A 30 2.50 12.20 3.74
C ALA A 30 0.98 11.99 3.74
N SER A 31 0.49 10.83 4.19
CA SER A 31 -0.95 10.53 4.27
C SER A 31 -1.70 11.39 5.29
N ILE A 32 -1.04 11.73 6.41
CA ILE A 32 -1.61 12.57 7.49
C ILE A 32 -1.08 14.01 7.46
N LYS A 33 -0.15 14.31 6.54
CA LYS A 33 0.52 15.61 6.38
C LYS A 33 1.19 16.16 7.65
N ALA A 34 1.55 15.30 8.59
CA ALA A 34 2.21 15.63 9.85
C ALA A 34 3.02 14.43 10.37
N ALA A 35 3.73 14.59 11.47
CA ALA A 35 4.23 13.45 12.23
C ALA A 35 3.10 12.84 13.08
N PRO A 36 3.03 11.51 13.28
CA PRO A 36 2.02 10.90 14.15
C PRO A 36 1.94 11.54 15.55
N PHE A 37 3.08 11.88 16.15
CA PHE A 37 3.14 12.59 17.42
C PHE A 37 2.46 13.97 17.35
N GLU A 38 2.75 14.74 16.30
CA GLU A 38 2.17 16.08 16.09
C GLU A 38 0.66 16.00 15.85
N ALA A 39 0.21 15.02 15.08
CA ALA A 39 -1.21 14.78 14.86
C ALA A 39 -1.96 14.41 16.15
N LEU A 40 -1.30 13.69 17.06
CA LEU A 40 -1.90 13.26 18.32
C LEU A 40 -1.93 14.36 19.39
N TYR A 41 -0.84 15.13 19.51
CA TYR A 41 -0.65 16.08 20.61
C TYR A 41 -0.78 17.55 20.19
N GLY A 42 -0.97 17.84 18.90
CA GLY A 42 -1.08 19.20 18.36
C GLY A 42 0.21 20.04 18.46
N ARG A 43 1.35 19.40 18.78
CA ARG A 43 2.65 20.06 18.94
C ARG A 43 3.78 19.14 18.54
N LYS A 44 4.93 19.72 18.18
CA LYS A 44 6.16 18.96 17.94
C LYS A 44 6.73 18.37 19.23
N CYS A 45 7.34 17.19 19.13
CA CYS A 45 8.00 16.53 20.25
C CYS A 45 9.18 17.37 20.75
N ARG A 46 9.34 17.42 22.09
CA ARG A 46 10.47 18.07 22.76
C ARG A 46 11.34 16.98 23.40
N SER A 47 12.35 16.53 22.68
CA SER A 47 13.35 15.55 23.17
C SER A 47 14.75 16.17 23.06
N PRO A 48 15.72 15.84 23.94
CA PRO A 48 17.10 16.35 23.84
C PRO A 48 17.75 16.12 22.46
N ALA A 49 17.31 15.10 21.70
CA ALA A 49 17.74 14.85 20.32
C ALA A 49 16.99 15.68 19.25
N CYS A 50 16.00 16.49 19.67
CA CYS A 50 15.13 17.35 18.87
C CYS A 50 15.03 18.78 19.43
N TRP A 51 15.89 19.17 20.39
CA TRP A 51 16.00 20.55 20.86
C TRP A 51 16.78 21.36 19.84
N ALA A 52 16.07 22.00 18.90
CA ALA A 52 16.69 22.95 17.99
C ALA A 52 16.86 24.35 18.61
N GLU A 53 16.15 24.68 19.70
CA GLU A 53 16.23 25.99 20.34
C GLU A 53 16.07 25.83 21.85
N VAL A 54 17.17 26.11 22.58
CA VAL A 54 17.30 26.66 23.95
C VAL A 54 18.56 26.04 24.60
N GLY A 55 19.44 26.95 25.05
CA GLY A 55 20.77 26.66 25.55
C GLY A 55 20.85 25.81 26.81
N ASP A 56 22.04 25.20 26.92
CA ASP A 56 22.68 24.53 28.04
C ASP A 56 22.09 23.20 28.56
N THR A 57 22.88 22.13 28.40
CA THR A 57 23.37 21.34 29.55
C THR A 57 24.48 20.33 29.14
N GLN A 58 25.72 20.74 29.45
CA GLN A 58 26.90 19.97 29.90
C GLN A 58 27.20 18.55 29.34
N LEU A 59 28.20 18.56 28.45
CA LEU A 59 29.39 17.70 28.24
C LEU A 59 29.49 16.22 28.66
N THR A 60 28.76 15.66 29.63
CA THR A 60 28.86 14.21 29.95
C THR A 60 27.86 13.36 29.14
N GLY A 61 26.79 13.99 28.65
CA GLY A 61 25.78 13.35 27.78
C GLY A 61 26.06 13.46 26.28
N ARG A 62 27.10 14.19 25.84
CA ARG A 62 27.34 14.47 24.40
C ARG A 62 27.62 13.21 23.59
N GLU A 63 28.37 12.25 24.14
CA GLU A 63 28.68 11.00 23.44
C GLU A 63 27.43 10.14 23.25
N ILE A 64 26.62 9.98 24.29
CA ILE A 64 25.34 9.25 24.23
C ILE A 64 24.36 9.96 23.30
N ILE A 65 24.27 11.30 23.37
CA ILE A 65 23.42 12.10 22.47
C ILE A 65 23.90 11.97 21.03
N HIS A 66 25.21 12.02 20.78
CA HIS A 66 25.78 11.89 19.44
C HIS A 66 25.54 10.49 18.87
N GLU A 67 25.79 9.44 19.66
CA GLU A 67 25.52 8.05 19.29
C GLU A 67 24.03 7.85 19.00
N THR A 68 23.17 8.38 19.85
CA THR A 68 21.71 8.32 19.68
C THR A 68 21.26 9.07 18.43
N THR A 69 21.82 10.25 18.18
CA THR A 69 21.53 11.06 16.98
C THR A 69 21.95 10.31 15.72
N LYS A 70 23.14 9.69 15.72
CA LYS A 70 23.63 8.87 14.61
C LYS A 70 22.71 7.69 14.31
N LYS A 71 22.26 6.96 15.35
CA LYS A 71 21.29 5.87 15.21
C LYS A 71 19.93 6.36 14.70
N ILE A 72 19.44 7.50 15.17
CA ILE A 72 18.21 8.11 14.66
C ILE A 72 18.35 8.42 13.17
N VAL A 73 19.45 9.03 12.72
CA VAL A 73 19.69 9.31 11.31
C VAL A 73 19.67 8.02 10.47
N GLN A 74 20.33 6.96 10.92
CA GLN A 74 20.30 5.65 10.24
C GLN A 74 18.89 5.08 10.13
N ILE A 75 18.10 5.12 11.22
CA ILE A 75 16.71 4.65 11.23
C ILE A 75 15.85 5.46 10.26
N ARG A 76 16.05 6.78 10.19
CA ARG A 76 15.34 7.67 9.25
C ARG A 76 15.66 7.31 7.80
N GLN A 77 16.93 7.05 7.49
CA GLN A 77 17.35 6.60 6.16
C GLN A 77 16.69 5.27 5.79
N HIS A 78 16.63 4.30 6.71
CA HIS A 78 15.91 3.05 6.48
C HIS A 78 14.42 3.23 6.26
N LEU A 79 13.79 4.12 7.04
CA LEU A 79 12.37 4.43 6.86
C LEU A 79 12.12 5.01 5.47
N GLN A 80 12.98 5.93 5.01
CA GLN A 80 12.87 6.52 3.68
C GLN A 80 13.10 5.49 2.57
N ALA A 81 14.17 4.71 2.64
CA ALA A 81 14.46 3.66 1.65
C ALA A 81 13.33 2.62 1.54
N VAL A 82 12.70 2.26 2.66
CA VAL A 82 11.55 1.34 2.65
C VAL A 82 10.33 1.97 1.97
N ARG A 83 10.05 3.25 2.23
CA ARG A 83 8.97 3.99 1.56
C ARG A 83 9.21 4.08 0.06
N ASP A 84 10.44 4.38 -0.35
CA ASP A 84 10.81 4.48 -1.76
C ASP A 84 10.71 3.12 -2.47
N ARG A 85 11.12 2.03 -1.81
CA ARG A 85 10.91 0.66 -2.31
C ARG A 85 9.42 0.32 -2.45
N GLN A 86 8.60 0.61 -1.42
CA GLN A 86 7.15 0.40 -1.50
C GLN A 86 6.52 1.18 -2.65
N ARG A 87 6.90 2.46 -2.80
CA ARG A 87 6.46 3.32 -3.90
C ARG A 87 6.90 2.73 -5.24
N SER A 88 8.15 2.29 -5.36
CA SER A 88 8.68 1.66 -6.57
C SER A 88 7.91 0.39 -6.92
N TYR A 89 7.71 -0.54 -5.97
CA TYR A 89 6.93 -1.76 -6.23
C TYR A 89 5.48 -1.48 -6.64
N ALA A 90 4.83 -0.48 -6.02
CA ALA A 90 3.50 -0.06 -6.41
C ALA A 90 3.49 0.59 -7.81
N ASN A 91 4.49 1.40 -8.14
CA ASN A 91 4.58 2.12 -9.41
C ASN A 91 5.00 1.23 -10.58
N VAL A 92 5.94 0.29 -10.39
CA VAL A 92 6.39 -0.64 -11.45
C VAL A 92 5.24 -1.51 -11.98
N ARG A 93 4.26 -1.82 -11.12
CA ARG A 93 3.05 -2.55 -11.53
C ARG A 93 1.94 -1.66 -12.07
N ARG A 94 2.09 -0.34 -12.02
CA ARG A 94 1.14 0.60 -12.63
C ARG A 94 1.57 0.86 -14.07
N LYS A 95 0.90 0.22 -15.03
CA LYS A 95 0.90 0.69 -16.41
C LYS A 95 0.09 2.00 -16.46
N PRO A 96 0.57 3.05 -17.14
CA PRO A 96 -0.28 4.19 -17.50
C PRO A 96 -1.51 3.65 -18.22
N LEU A 97 -2.69 4.03 -17.76
CA LEU A 97 -3.92 3.59 -18.39
C LEU A 97 -4.25 4.57 -19.50
N GLU A 98 -3.87 4.21 -20.72
CA GLU A 98 -4.26 4.90 -21.93
C GLU A 98 -5.50 4.21 -22.51
N PHE A 99 -6.44 5.04 -22.97
CA PHE A 99 -7.69 4.64 -23.60
C PHE A 99 -7.68 5.11 -25.04
N GLN A 100 -8.14 4.27 -25.96
CA GLN A 100 -8.32 4.63 -27.37
C GLN A 100 -9.81 4.73 -27.71
N ASP A 101 -10.14 5.46 -28.76
CA ASP A 101 -11.50 5.51 -29.30
C ASP A 101 -11.93 4.10 -29.73
N GLY A 102 -13.02 3.60 -29.13
CA GLY A 102 -13.51 2.22 -29.31
C GLY A 102 -13.33 1.30 -28.09
N ASP A 103 -12.52 1.69 -27.10
CA ASP A 103 -12.39 0.94 -25.85
C ASP A 103 -13.71 0.95 -25.06
N ARG A 104 -14.24 -0.25 -24.73
CA ARG A 104 -15.43 -0.38 -23.89
C ARG A 104 -15.08 -0.20 -22.41
N VAL A 105 -15.51 0.91 -21.83
CA VAL A 105 -15.34 1.22 -20.40
C VAL A 105 -16.70 1.29 -19.71
N LEU A 106 -16.78 0.77 -18.48
CA LEU A 106 -17.96 0.99 -17.64
C LEU A 106 -18.03 2.47 -17.27
N LYS A 107 -19.19 3.09 -17.47
CA LYS A 107 -19.37 4.50 -17.14
C LYS A 107 -19.37 4.68 -15.63
N ILE A 108 -18.44 5.49 -15.15
CA ILE A 108 -18.27 5.77 -13.73
C ILE A 108 -19.20 6.94 -13.35
N SER A 109 -20.12 6.71 -12.43
CA SER A 109 -20.97 7.74 -11.84
C SER A 109 -20.23 8.48 -10.69
N PRO A 110 -20.76 9.63 -10.21
CA PRO A 110 -20.09 10.47 -9.21
C PRO A 110 -19.62 9.69 -7.97
N ARG A 111 -18.39 10.00 -7.55
CA ARG A 111 -17.63 9.32 -6.51
C ARG A 111 -18.33 9.38 -5.14
N LYS A 112 -18.55 8.22 -4.50
CA LYS A 112 -19.00 8.10 -3.10
C LYS A 112 -17.79 7.98 -2.14
N GLY A 113 -16.94 9.00 -2.10
CA GLY A 113 -15.78 9.08 -1.19
C GLY A 113 -14.42 8.71 -1.81
N LEU A 114 -13.33 8.81 -1.05
CA LEU A 114 -11.96 8.84 -1.60
C LEU A 114 -11.50 7.57 -2.35
N VAL A 115 -12.17 6.43 -2.24
CA VAL A 115 -11.70 5.20 -2.89
C VAL A 115 -12.83 4.34 -3.46
N ALA A 116 -14.08 4.81 -3.38
CA ALA A 116 -15.27 4.09 -3.82
C ALA A 116 -15.94 4.80 -4.99
N TYR A 117 -16.21 4.05 -6.05
CA TYR A 117 -16.79 4.52 -7.30
C TYR A 117 -18.11 3.81 -7.56
N LYS A 118 -19.10 4.59 -7.98
CA LYS A 118 -20.35 4.04 -8.49
C LYS A 118 -20.18 3.75 -9.98
N LEU A 119 -20.61 2.59 -10.44
CA LEU A 119 -20.61 2.22 -11.85
C LEU A 119 -22.04 2.24 -12.38
N GLU A 120 -22.22 2.72 -13.60
CA GLU A 120 -23.45 2.46 -14.36
C GLU A 120 -23.34 1.03 -14.89
N LEU A 121 -24.04 0.11 -14.22
CA LEU A 121 -24.11 -1.30 -14.61
C LEU A 121 -25.22 -1.48 -15.65
N LEU A 122 -25.06 -2.49 -16.52
CA LEU A 122 -26.11 -2.95 -17.42
C LEU A 122 -27.32 -3.46 -16.63
N GLU A 123 -28.51 -3.40 -17.21
CA GLU A 123 -29.77 -3.81 -16.57
C GLU A 123 -29.75 -5.28 -16.09
N GLU A 124 -29.01 -6.12 -16.81
CA GLU A 124 -28.75 -7.54 -16.48
C GLU A 124 -27.93 -7.73 -15.18
N LEU A 125 -27.20 -6.71 -14.75
CA LEU A 125 -26.41 -6.68 -13.51
C LEU A 125 -27.07 -5.82 -12.42
N SER A 126 -28.36 -5.51 -12.55
CA SER A 126 -29.12 -4.73 -11.57
C SER A 126 -29.10 -5.34 -10.16
N ASN A 127 -28.87 -6.65 -10.07
CA ASN A 127 -28.75 -7.41 -8.81
C ASN A 127 -27.42 -7.17 -8.08
N VAL A 128 -26.42 -6.59 -8.77
CA VAL A 128 -25.08 -6.35 -8.23
C VAL A 128 -25.01 -4.95 -7.64
N TYR A 129 -24.44 -4.83 -6.44
CA TYR A 129 -24.15 -3.53 -5.85
C TYR A 129 -23.20 -2.73 -6.75
N ASN A 130 -23.69 -1.60 -7.24
CA ASN A 130 -22.97 -0.78 -8.20
C ASN A 130 -21.86 0.10 -7.60
N THR A 131 -21.50 -0.07 -6.32
CA THR A 131 -20.43 0.71 -5.67
C THR A 131 -19.24 -0.21 -5.40
N PHE A 132 -18.10 0.11 -5.99
CA PHE A 132 -16.89 -0.70 -5.93
C PHE A 132 -15.71 0.11 -5.38
N HIS A 133 -14.85 -0.53 -4.61
CA HIS A 133 -13.55 0.03 -4.26
C HIS A 133 -12.63 0.00 -5.48
N ILE A 134 -11.84 1.06 -5.72
CA ILE A 134 -10.98 1.18 -6.91
C ILE A 134 -10.00 0.01 -7.10
N SER A 135 -9.57 -0.63 -6.00
CA SER A 135 -8.69 -1.82 -6.08
C SER A 135 -9.37 -3.06 -6.65
N ASN A 136 -10.70 -3.11 -6.62
CA ASN A 136 -11.48 -4.25 -7.10
C ASN A 136 -11.77 -4.12 -8.60
N LEU A 137 -11.52 -2.94 -9.17
CA LEU A 137 -11.69 -2.69 -10.59
C LEU A 137 -10.39 -3.06 -11.32
N LYS A 138 -10.52 -3.87 -12.38
CA LYS A 138 -9.42 -4.24 -13.27
C LYS A 138 -9.76 -3.77 -14.69
N LYS A 139 -8.73 -3.46 -15.49
CA LYS A 139 -8.90 -3.18 -16.92
C LYS A 139 -9.46 -4.45 -17.57
N CYS A 140 -10.61 -4.35 -18.23
CA CYS A 140 -11.07 -5.39 -19.14
C CYS A 140 -10.32 -5.24 -20.46
N LEU A 141 -9.57 -6.27 -20.85
CA LEU A 141 -8.90 -6.39 -22.14
C LEU A 141 -9.47 -7.64 -22.83
N SER A 142 -10.78 -7.67 -23.05
CA SER A 142 -11.41 -8.79 -23.75
C SER A 142 -11.24 -8.61 -25.26
N ASP A 143 -10.61 -9.59 -25.92
CA ASP A 143 -10.70 -9.78 -27.37
C ASP A 143 -12.18 -9.86 -27.78
N GLU A 144 -12.52 -9.35 -28.97
CA GLU A 144 -13.89 -9.39 -29.53
C GLU A 144 -14.48 -10.81 -29.58
N TYR A 145 -13.65 -11.85 -29.53
CA TYR A 145 -14.03 -13.27 -29.57
C TYR A 145 -14.22 -13.93 -28.19
N LEU A 146 -13.81 -13.27 -27.09
CA LEU A 146 -13.98 -13.78 -25.72
C LEU A 146 -15.26 -13.29 -25.04
N ILE A 147 -16.19 -12.76 -25.82
CA ILE A 147 -17.55 -12.46 -25.35
C ILE A 147 -18.24 -13.81 -25.13
N ILE A 148 -18.02 -14.42 -23.96
CA ILE A 148 -18.91 -15.47 -23.47
C ILE A 148 -20.28 -14.80 -23.35
N PRO A 149 -21.29 -15.21 -24.13
CA PRO A 149 -22.62 -14.68 -23.95
C PRO A 149 -23.04 -14.96 -22.50
N MET A 150 -23.41 -13.92 -21.73
CA MET A 150 -23.75 -14.07 -20.30
C MET A 150 -24.86 -15.09 -20.02
N LYS A 151 -25.61 -15.53 -21.05
CA LYS A 151 -26.53 -16.68 -20.99
C LYS A 151 -25.86 -18.00 -20.60
N GLU A 152 -24.55 -18.13 -20.75
CA GLU A 152 -23.79 -19.35 -20.43
C GLU A 152 -23.16 -19.33 -19.02
N LEU A 153 -23.14 -18.17 -18.34
CA LEU A 153 -22.54 -18.05 -17.01
C LEU A 153 -23.55 -18.46 -15.93
N LYS A 154 -23.47 -19.70 -15.49
CA LYS A 154 -24.24 -20.21 -14.34
C LYS A 154 -23.60 -19.71 -13.04
N LEU A 155 -24.38 -18.96 -12.26
CA LEU A 155 -24.03 -18.53 -10.90
C LEU A 155 -24.83 -19.38 -9.89
N ASP A 156 -24.21 -19.79 -8.80
CA ASP A 156 -24.91 -20.46 -7.69
C ASP A 156 -25.68 -19.44 -6.81
N ASP A 157 -26.46 -19.94 -5.84
CA ASP A 157 -27.21 -19.11 -4.88
C ASP A 157 -26.32 -18.21 -3.99
N LYS A 158 -25.00 -18.42 -4.04
CA LYS A 158 -23.99 -17.65 -3.32
C LYS A 158 -23.20 -16.71 -4.26
N LEU A 159 -23.62 -16.58 -5.52
CA LEU A 159 -22.99 -15.75 -6.56
C LEU A 159 -21.58 -16.21 -6.96
N ASN A 160 -21.26 -17.50 -6.83
CA ASN A 160 -20.03 -18.08 -7.37
C ASN A 160 -20.26 -18.59 -8.79
N PHE A 161 -19.21 -18.50 -9.63
CA PHE A 161 -19.20 -19.13 -10.95
C PHE A 161 -19.23 -20.65 -10.81
N VAL A 162 -20.17 -21.30 -11.49
CA VAL A 162 -20.24 -22.76 -11.59
C VAL A 162 -19.41 -23.18 -12.80
N GLU A 163 -18.18 -23.63 -12.55
CA GLU A 163 -17.33 -24.23 -13.57
C GLU A 163 -17.79 -25.68 -13.82
N GLU A 164 -18.27 -25.97 -15.04
CA GLU A 164 -18.53 -27.34 -15.47
C GLU A 164 -17.20 -28.00 -15.86
N PRO A 165 -16.88 -29.19 -15.32
CA PRO A 165 -15.64 -29.88 -15.65
C PRO A 165 -15.63 -30.28 -17.13
N VAL A 166 -14.67 -29.76 -17.89
CA VAL A 166 -14.43 -30.13 -19.28
C VAL A 166 -13.52 -31.35 -19.33
N GLU A 167 -13.87 -32.33 -20.15
CA GLU A 167 -13.10 -33.56 -20.33
C GLU A 167 -11.70 -33.26 -20.89
N ILE A 168 -10.67 -33.79 -20.22
CA ILE A 168 -9.28 -33.62 -20.64
C ILE A 168 -9.00 -34.63 -21.76
N MET A 169 -8.98 -34.15 -22.99
CA MET A 169 -8.80 -34.98 -24.19
C MET A 169 -7.35 -35.45 -24.41
N ASP A 170 -6.35 -34.77 -23.83
CA ASP A 170 -4.95 -35.10 -24.04
C ASP A 170 -4.07 -34.80 -22.81
N ARG A 171 -3.08 -35.67 -22.55
CA ARG A 171 -2.21 -35.62 -21.36
C ARG A 171 -0.79 -36.04 -21.70
N GLU A 172 0.11 -35.08 -21.88
CA GLU A 172 1.54 -35.36 -21.96
C GLU A 172 2.19 -35.46 -20.57
N ILE A 173 2.94 -36.55 -20.36
CA ILE A 173 3.72 -36.76 -19.14
C ILE A 173 5.14 -36.27 -19.41
N LYS A 174 5.54 -35.21 -18.69
CA LYS A 174 6.90 -34.68 -18.74
C LYS A 174 7.84 -35.64 -18.01
N GLN A 175 8.70 -36.34 -18.74
CA GLN A 175 9.80 -37.09 -18.14
C GLN A 175 10.90 -36.11 -17.71
N LEU A 176 11.39 -36.27 -16.47
CA LEU A 176 12.47 -35.47 -15.88
C LEU A 176 13.84 -36.00 -16.27
#